data_AF-A0A561SYT0-F1
#
_entry.id   AF-A0A561SYT0-F1
#
_cell.length_a   1.000
_cell.length_b   1.000
_cell.length_c   1.000
_cell.angle_alpha   90.00
_cell.angle_beta   90.00
_cell.angle_gamma   90.00
#
_symmetry.space_group_name_H-M   'P 1'
#
loop_
_entity.id
_entity.type
_entity.pdbx_description
1 polymer ?
#
loop_
_entity_poly.entity_id
_entity_poly.type
_entity_poly.pdbx_seq_one_letter_code
_entity_poly.pdbx_strand_id
1 'polypeptide(L)'
;MPSDSTAFARDVMGAYRSFGLAEKSLSESVRASAAETIEQMARPMGHPAFAGLGLGERGHCDAAVAFLDLSAFTARTFWDCPDDVVRLARAVLTQLTEVVHDFGGHVLGLRGDGVFACFGGPDSRHPDVDTSAALGACAFALDATQGALNNLLKLDGLAPVQLRAGADHGRLDFERTGIAGTSEVNVIGFAANFAAKCEKTANSWELVVGAGLADLIPDKSLLVEHSNSPKVYQRDYQKKTYAFYDFRWRSLLPELQGTREDLAGAPISRVRIL
;
A
#
# COMPACT_ATOMS: atom_id res chain seq x y z
N MET A 1 -18.00 -7.45 -25.86
CA MET A 1 -17.56 -6.04 -25.76
C MET A 1 -16.29 -6.07 -24.91
N PRO A 2 -15.13 -5.62 -25.40
CA PRO A 2 -13.95 -5.52 -24.54
C PRO A 2 -14.23 -4.41 -23.52
N SER A 3 -14.22 -4.73 -22.24
CA SER A 3 -14.25 -3.73 -21.18
C SER A 3 -12.91 -2.98 -21.19
N ASP A 4 -13.00 -1.66 -21.20
CA ASP A 4 -11.89 -0.78 -21.55
C ASP A 4 -10.99 -0.54 -20.33
N SER A 5 -9.96 -1.37 -20.16
CA SER A 5 -8.97 -1.23 -19.07
C SER A 5 -8.31 0.15 -19.02
N THR A 6 -8.29 0.85 -20.16
CA THR A 6 -7.84 2.23 -20.32
C THR A 6 -8.77 3.24 -19.64
N ALA A 7 -10.08 2.96 -19.52
CA ALA A 7 -11.01 3.81 -18.78
C ALA A 7 -10.77 3.70 -17.28
N PHE A 8 -10.68 2.48 -16.75
CA PHE A 8 -10.41 2.26 -15.32
C PHE A 8 -9.06 2.84 -14.89
N ALA A 9 -8.02 2.62 -15.68
CA ALA A 9 -6.70 3.17 -15.37
C ALA A 9 -6.69 4.71 -15.46
N ARG A 10 -7.44 5.33 -16.37
CA ARG A 10 -7.67 6.79 -16.34
C ARG A 10 -8.41 7.25 -15.09
N ASP A 11 -9.37 6.49 -14.59
CA ASP A 11 -10.10 6.80 -13.35
C ASP A 11 -9.18 6.73 -12.13
N VAL A 12 -8.30 5.72 -12.07
CA VAL A 12 -7.22 5.65 -11.06
C VAL A 12 -6.35 6.90 -11.09
N MET A 13 -5.98 7.36 -12.29
CA MET A 13 -5.20 8.58 -12.45
C MET A 13 -6.00 9.87 -12.16
N GLY A 14 -7.31 9.87 -12.45
CA GLY A 14 -8.22 10.97 -12.12
C GLY A 14 -8.35 11.14 -10.61
N ALA A 15 -8.59 10.04 -9.90
CA ALA A 15 -8.58 9.96 -8.44
C ALA A 15 -7.24 10.48 -7.87
N TYR A 16 -6.12 9.95 -8.34
CA TYR A 16 -4.78 10.38 -7.94
C TYR A 16 -4.57 11.90 -8.09
N ARG A 17 -4.89 12.47 -9.26
CA ARG A 17 -4.73 13.92 -9.51
C ARG A 17 -5.65 14.78 -8.64
N SER A 18 -6.84 14.27 -8.27
CA SER A 18 -7.74 14.97 -7.36
C SER A 18 -7.21 15.03 -5.92
N PHE A 19 -6.43 14.02 -5.49
CA PHE A 19 -5.74 14.03 -4.20
C PHE A 19 -4.46 14.89 -4.21
N GLY A 20 -3.83 15.08 -5.37
CA GLY A 20 -2.57 15.81 -5.54
C GLY A 20 -2.65 17.35 -5.62
N LEU A 21 -3.84 17.95 -5.61
CA LEU A 21 -4.00 19.41 -5.78
C LEU A 21 -4.08 20.16 -4.43
N ALA A 22 -2.90 20.45 -3.89
CA ALA A 22 -2.65 21.70 -3.17
C ALA A 22 -1.31 22.28 -3.66
N GLU A 23 -1.32 22.89 -4.84
CA GLU A 23 -0.21 23.74 -5.29
C GLU A 23 -0.01 24.88 -4.28
N LYS A 24 1.02 24.77 -3.44
CA LYS A 24 1.64 25.94 -2.82
C LYS A 24 2.96 26.21 -3.54
N SER A 25 3.09 27.42 -4.07
CA SER A 25 4.18 27.79 -4.97
C SER A 25 5.56 27.60 -4.34
N LEU A 26 6.46 27.02 -5.13
CA LEU A 26 7.82 26.59 -4.78
C LEU A 26 8.75 27.74 -4.31
N SER A 27 8.40 29.01 -4.59
CA SER A 27 9.29 30.14 -4.32
C SER A 27 9.28 30.65 -2.88
N GLU A 28 8.23 30.40 -2.09
CA GLU A 28 8.15 30.89 -0.70
C GLU A 28 8.84 29.95 0.30
N SER A 29 8.95 28.65 -0.01
CA SER A 29 9.39 27.62 0.94
C SER A 29 10.92 27.45 1.04
N VAL A 30 11.68 27.94 0.06
CA VAL A 30 13.10 27.54 -0.12
C VAL A 30 14.08 28.26 0.82
N ARG A 31 13.71 29.36 1.48
CA ARG A 31 14.67 30.17 2.28
C ARG A 31 14.63 30.01 3.80
N ALA A 32 13.57 29.42 4.38
CA ALA A 32 13.39 29.44 5.84
C ALA A 32 13.73 28.13 6.58
N SER A 33 13.86 26.99 5.90
CA SER A 33 13.78 25.67 6.55
C SER A 33 14.92 24.74 6.12
N ALA A 34 16.14 24.99 6.57
CA ALA A 34 17.25 24.04 6.34
C ALA A 34 17.72 23.33 7.62
N ALA A 35 17.43 23.87 8.81
CA ALA A 35 17.85 23.28 10.09
C ALA A 35 16.69 22.75 10.95
N GLU A 36 15.46 23.23 10.77
CA GLU A 36 14.25 22.75 11.51
C GLU A 36 13.54 21.57 10.80
N THR A 37 13.97 21.19 9.59
CA THR A 37 13.20 20.36 8.64
C THR A 37 13.25 18.85 8.90
N ILE A 38 14.26 18.35 9.61
CA ILE A 38 14.46 16.89 9.73
C ILE A 38 13.48 16.26 10.74
N GLU A 39 13.13 16.95 11.82
CA GLU A 39 12.15 16.46 12.80
C GLU A 39 10.69 16.73 12.39
N GLN A 40 10.41 17.76 11.58
CA GLN A 40 9.03 18.15 11.22
C GLN A 40 8.46 17.42 9.98
N MET A 41 9.24 16.62 9.27
CA MET A 41 8.79 15.90 8.05
C MET A 41 8.29 14.46 8.28
N ALA A 42 8.38 13.92 9.50
CA ALA A 42 7.89 12.57 9.78
C ALA A 42 6.35 12.58 9.81
N ARG A 43 5.71 12.15 8.72
CA ARG A 43 4.27 11.83 8.75
C ARG A 43 4.07 10.68 9.75
N PRO A 44 3.29 10.86 10.82
CA PRO A 44 3.08 9.80 11.79
C PRO A 44 2.38 8.62 11.13
N MET A 45 2.73 7.41 11.55
CA MET A 45 1.99 6.21 11.17
C MET A 45 0.59 6.24 11.78
N GLY A 46 -0.31 5.49 11.15
CA GLY A 46 -1.72 5.43 11.48
C GLY A 46 -2.55 6.44 10.69
N HIS A 47 -3.87 6.31 10.82
CA HIS A 47 -4.80 7.22 10.18
C HIS A 47 -5.08 8.41 11.11
N PRO A 48 -4.98 9.67 10.64
CA PRO A 48 -4.99 10.87 11.49
C PRO A 48 -6.28 11.04 12.29
N ALA A 49 -7.43 10.67 11.71
CA ALA A 49 -8.73 10.74 12.40
C ALA A 49 -8.83 9.84 13.64
N PHE A 50 -7.95 8.85 13.79
CA PHE A 50 -7.97 7.90 14.92
C PHE A 50 -6.75 8.04 15.84
N ALA A 51 -5.82 8.95 15.54
CA ALA A 51 -4.60 9.13 16.33
C ALA A 51 -4.92 9.56 17.78
N GLY A 52 -5.96 10.38 17.95
CA GLY A 52 -6.40 10.94 19.22
C GLY A 52 -7.32 10.06 20.07
N LEU A 53 -7.58 8.80 19.68
CA LEU A 53 -8.39 7.88 20.49
C LEU A 53 -7.78 7.69 21.88
N GLY A 54 -8.59 7.80 22.92
CA GLY A 54 -8.25 7.43 24.30
C GLY A 54 -8.17 5.91 24.50
N LEU A 55 -7.57 5.46 25.61
CA LEU A 55 -7.47 4.03 25.93
C LEU A 55 -8.87 3.38 25.98
N GLY A 56 -9.06 2.32 25.19
CA GLY A 56 -10.35 1.61 25.05
C GLY A 56 -11.38 2.32 24.17
N GLU A 57 -11.07 3.52 23.64
CA GLU A 57 -11.91 4.16 22.64
C GLU A 57 -11.72 3.52 21.27
N ARG A 58 -12.79 3.56 20.48
CA ARG A 58 -12.82 2.98 19.14
C ARG A 58 -13.48 3.93 18.13
N GLY A 59 -12.95 3.90 16.91
CA GLY A 59 -13.55 4.50 15.72
C GLY A 59 -13.63 3.45 14.61
N HIS A 60 -14.32 3.77 13.52
CA HIS A 60 -14.33 2.90 12.35
C HIS A 60 -14.52 3.70 11.06
N CYS A 61 -14.06 3.14 9.95
CA CYS A 61 -14.37 3.62 8.61
C CYS A 61 -14.35 2.45 7.63
N ASP A 62 -15.01 2.60 6.49
CA ASP A 62 -14.78 1.74 5.34
C ASP A 62 -13.58 2.29 4.55
N ALA A 63 -12.67 1.41 4.16
CA ALA A 63 -11.46 1.79 3.43
C ALA A 63 -10.95 0.62 2.58
N ALA A 64 -10.19 0.95 1.53
CA ALA A 64 -9.34 -0.03 0.88
C ALA A 64 -8.09 -0.26 1.74
N VAL A 65 -7.64 -1.51 1.83
CA VAL A 65 -6.46 -1.93 2.58
C VAL A 65 -5.49 -2.62 1.65
N ALA A 66 -4.21 -2.34 1.82
CA ALA A 66 -3.14 -3.02 1.13
C ALA A 66 -2.06 -3.53 2.10
N PHE A 67 -1.52 -4.70 1.78
CA PHE A 67 -0.28 -5.24 2.31
C PHE A 67 0.71 -5.39 1.16
N LEU A 68 1.92 -4.87 1.36
CA LEU A 68 3.05 -4.96 0.43
C LEU A 68 4.20 -5.60 1.19
N ASP A 69 4.72 -6.72 0.73
CA ASP A 69 5.73 -7.50 1.46
C ASP A 69 6.76 -8.09 0.50
N LEU A 70 8.02 -8.26 0.94
CA LEU A 70 9.01 -8.90 0.08
C LEU A 70 8.81 -10.41 0.09
N SER A 71 9.03 -11.01 -1.07
CA SER A 71 9.10 -12.46 -1.17
C SER A 71 10.46 -12.93 -0.64
N ALA A 72 10.42 -13.91 0.27
CA ALA A 72 11.59 -14.60 0.83
C ALA A 72 12.60 -13.70 1.60
N PHE A 73 12.18 -12.59 2.21
CA PHE A 73 13.06 -11.75 3.02
C PHE A 73 13.71 -12.49 4.20
N THR A 74 12.97 -13.41 4.83
CA THR A 74 13.55 -14.24 5.91
C THR A 74 14.80 -15.00 5.46
N ALA A 75 14.86 -15.46 4.20
CA ALA A 75 16.06 -16.12 3.68
C ALA A 75 17.24 -15.13 3.58
N ARG A 76 16.98 -13.87 3.24
CA ARG A 76 18.00 -12.79 3.24
C ARG A 76 18.58 -12.60 4.63
N THR A 77 17.73 -12.61 5.67
CA THR A 77 18.17 -12.44 7.06
C THR A 77 19.06 -13.58 7.57
N PHE A 78 19.05 -14.73 6.90
CA PHE A 78 19.91 -15.87 7.21
C PHE A 78 21.25 -15.84 6.46
N TRP A 79 21.24 -15.42 5.19
CA TRP A 79 22.40 -15.51 4.30
C TRP A 79 23.23 -14.23 4.21
N ASP A 80 22.58 -13.06 4.24
CA ASP A 80 23.23 -11.78 4.00
C ASP A 80 23.87 -11.22 5.28
N CYS A 81 24.80 -10.28 5.10
CA CYS A 81 25.34 -9.51 6.22
C CYS A 81 24.21 -8.75 6.94
N PRO A 82 24.13 -8.76 8.29
CA PRO A 82 23.09 -8.05 9.03
C PRO A 82 22.98 -6.56 8.67
N ASP A 83 24.10 -5.87 8.45
CA ASP A 83 24.10 -4.46 8.06
C ASP A 83 23.48 -4.24 6.68
N ASP A 84 23.72 -5.16 5.74
CA ASP A 84 23.11 -5.11 4.41
C ASP A 84 21.60 -5.42 4.46
N VAL A 85 21.18 -6.32 5.35
CA VAL A 85 19.76 -6.60 5.59
C VAL A 85 19.04 -5.36 6.13
N VAL A 86 19.68 -4.63 7.06
CA VAL A 86 19.12 -3.38 7.60
C VAL A 86 19.02 -2.30 6.52
N ARG A 87 20.07 -2.13 5.70
CA ARG A 87 20.08 -1.17 4.57
C ARG A 87 19.00 -1.52 3.55
N LEU A 88 18.85 -2.81 3.23
CA LEU A 88 17.81 -3.30 2.34
C LEU A 88 16.41 -3.02 2.88
N ALA A 89 16.15 -3.38 4.14
CA ALA A 89 14.87 -3.15 4.78
C ALA A 89 14.53 -1.65 4.80
N ARG A 90 15.49 -0.78 5.14
CA ARG A 90 15.32 0.67 5.10
C ARG A 90 14.95 1.16 3.71
N ALA A 91 15.67 0.72 2.67
CA ALA A 91 15.43 1.14 1.29
C ALA A 91 14.03 0.74 0.82
N VAL A 92 13.63 -0.50 1.08
CA VAL A 92 12.31 -1.03 0.72
C VAL A 92 11.20 -0.30 1.47
N LEU A 93 11.27 -0.24 2.81
CA LEU A 93 10.22 0.38 3.62
C LEU A 93 10.06 1.87 3.31
N THR A 94 11.16 2.58 3.02
CA THR A 94 11.13 3.97 2.59
C THR A 94 10.35 4.12 1.29
N GLN A 95 10.72 3.36 0.25
CA GLN A 95 10.03 3.41 -1.04
C GLN A 95 8.54 3.06 -0.91
N LEU A 96 8.20 1.97 -0.20
CA LEU A 96 6.81 1.55 -0.06
C LEU A 96 5.98 2.60 0.70
N THR A 97 6.55 3.22 1.73
CA THR A 97 5.89 4.29 2.50
C THR A 97 5.65 5.53 1.63
N GLU A 98 6.64 5.93 0.83
CA GLU A 98 6.51 7.07 -0.10
C GLU A 98 5.42 6.79 -1.13
N VAL A 99 5.40 5.61 -1.74
CA VAL A 99 4.36 5.23 -2.71
C VAL A 99 2.97 5.26 -2.07
N VAL A 100 2.78 4.70 -0.88
CA VAL A 100 1.49 4.76 -0.18
C VAL A 100 1.04 6.21 0.01
N HIS A 101 1.96 7.08 0.44
CA HIS A 101 1.67 8.49 0.67
C HIS A 101 1.38 9.29 -0.60
N ASP A 102 2.08 9.00 -1.69
CA ASP A 102 1.86 9.67 -2.99
C ASP A 102 0.46 9.36 -3.52
N PHE A 103 -0.04 8.15 -3.29
CA PHE A 103 -1.41 7.75 -3.62
C PHE A 103 -2.45 8.16 -2.56
N GLY A 104 -2.10 9.05 -1.63
CA GLY A 104 -3.02 9.57 -0.61
C GLY A 104 -3.37 8.58 0.51
N GLY A 105 -2.63 7.47 0.61
CA GLY A 105 -2.83 6.46 1.63
C GLY A 105 -2.15 6.78 2.97
N HIS A 106 -2.56 6.03 3.99
CA HIS A 106 -2.03 6.07 5.35
C HIS A 106 -1.31 4.76 5.67
N VAL A 107 -0.02 4.84 6.04
CA VAL A 107 0.73 3.68 6.55
C VAL A 107 0.28 3.39 7.97
N LEU A 108 -0.48 2.30 8.15
CA LEU A 108 -1.02 1.87 9.44
C LEU A 108 0.02 1.11 10.27
N GLY A 109 0.95 0.42 9.61
CA GLY A 109 1.93 -0.44 10.27
C GLY A 109 3.11 -0.78 9.35
N LEU A 110 4.31 -0.87 9.94
CA LEU A 110 5.45 -1.54 9.33
C LEU A 110 5.53 -2.95 9.91
N ARG A 111 5.62 -3.97 9.05
CA ARG A 111 5.53 -5.39 9.43
C ARG A 111 6.79 -6.10 8.94
N GLY A 112 7.89 -5.98 9.68
CA GLY A 112 9.18 -6.51 9.24
C GLY A 112 9.67 -5.76 8.00
N ASP A 113 9.63 -6.41 6.86
CA ASP A 113 9.99 -5.87 5.53
C ASP A 113 8.80 -5.38 4.70
N GLY A 114 7.58 -5.49 5.23
CA GLY A 114 6.37 -5.07 4.56
C GLY A 114 5.69 -3.82 5.14
N VAL A 115 4.78 -3.25 4.35
CA VAL A 115 3.92 -2.11 4.68
C VAL A 115 2.46 -2.56 4.73
N PHE A 116 1.78 -2.18 5.80
CA PHE A 116 0.33 -2.27 5.96
C PHE A 116 -0.26 -0.86 5.85
N ALA A 117 -1.14 -0.65 4.87
CA ALA A 117 -1.71 0.65 4.57
C ALA A 117 -3.22 0.61 4.36
N CYS A 118 -3.87 1.75 4.54
CA CYS A 118 -5.24 1.97 4.09
C CYS A 118 -5.38 3.23 3.22
N PHE A 119 -6.42 3.25 2.38
CA PHE A 119 -6.79 4.33 1.49
C PHE A 119 -8.27 4.64 1.73
N GLY A 120 -8.59 5.90 1.98
CA GLY A 120 -9.88 6.34 2.52
C GLY A 120 -9.82 6.64 4.01
N GLY A 121 -10.99 6.84 4.61
CA GLY A 121 -11.14 7.30 5.99
C GLY A 121 -12.60 7.59 6.36
N PRO A 122 -12.88 8.08 7.59
CA PRO A 122 -14.24 8.39 8.04
C PRO A 122 -15.02 9.35 7.13
N ASP A 123 -14.30 10.27 6.47
CA ASP A 123 -14.88 11.26 5.59
C ASP A 123 -14.94 10.81 4.12
N SER A 124 -14.40 9.63 3.79
CA SER A 124 -14.45 9.10 2.43
C SER A 124 -15.89 8.73 2.06
N ARG A 125 -16.30 9.19 0.88
CA ARG A 125 -17.61 8.91 0.29
C ARG A 125 -17.51 8.19 -1.06
N HIS A 126 -16.29 7.85 -1.46
CA HIS A 126 -15.95 7.38 -2.79
C HIS A 126 -15.11 6.09 -2.69
N PRO A 127 -15.73 4.94 -2.39
CA PRO A 127 -15.01 3.66 -2.23
C PRO A 127 -14.33 3.20 -3.53
N ASP A 128 -14.82 3.66 -4.68
CA ASP A 128 -14.21 3.51 -6.01
C ASP A 128 -12.87 4.25 -6.12
N VAL A 129 -12.80 5.45 -5.59
CA VAL A 129 -11.59 6.27 -5.52
C VAL A 129 -10.56 5.64 -4.57
N ASP A 130 -11.00 5.20 -3.39
CA ASP A 130 -10.15 4.52 -2.41
C ASP A 130 -9.56 3.21 -2.98
N THR A 131 -10.41 2.41 -3.65
CA THR A 131 -10.01 1.20 -4.36
C THR A 131 -8.98 1.47 -5.44
N SER A 132 -9.22 2.52 -6.23
CA SER A 132 -8.33 2.92 -7.31
C SER A 132 -6.96 3.36 -6.79
N ALA A 133 -6.94 4.16 -5.72
CA ALA A 133 -5.70 4.59 -5.05
C ALA A 133 -4.90 3.39 -4.53
N ALA A 134 -5.56 2.44 -3.86
CA ALA A 134 -4.90 1.23 -3.37
C ALA A 134 -4.29 0.38 -4.49
N LEU A 135 -5.04 0.14 -5.57
CA LEU A 135 -4.57 -0.63 -6.73
C LEU A 135 -3.42 0.08 -7.46
N GLY A 136 -3.52 1.40 -7.62
CA GLY A 136 -2.47 2.23 -8.22
C GLY A 136 -1.18 2.19 -7.39
N ALA A 137 -1.29 2.34 -6.07
CA ALA A 137 -0.15 2.26 -5.15
C ALA A 137 0.53 0.88 -5.22
N CYS A 138 -0.25 -0.21 -5.20
CA CYS A 138 0.30 -1.56 -5.32
C CYS A 138 0.98 -1.79 -6.68
N ALA A 139 0.33 -1.40 -7.79
CA ALA A 139 0.89 -1.56 -9.13
C ALA A 139 2.20 -0.76 -9.30
N PHE A 140 2.22 0.48 -8.82
CA PHE A 140 3.41 1.33 -8.87
C PHE A 140 4.52 0.79 -7.98
N ALA A 141 4.22 0.33 -6.76
CA ALA A 141 5.21 -0.27 -5.86
C ALA A 141 5.85 -1.53 -6.48
N LEU A 142 5.06 -2.40 -7.11
CA LEU A 142 5.56 -3.59 -7.82
C LEU A 142 6.49 -3.20 -8.97
N ASP A 143 6.09 -2.25 -9.83
CA ASP A 143 6.93 -1.77 -10.95
C ASP A 143 8.20 -1.07 -10.48
N ALA A 144 8.09 -0.15 -9.54
CA ALA A 144 9.20 0.64 -9.02
C ALA A 144 10.24 -0.26 -8.32
N THR A 145 9.78 -1.26 -7.56
CA THR A 145 10.70 -2.24 -6.96
C THR A 145 11.40 -3.08 -8.04
N GLN A 146 10.64 -3.56 -9.04
CA GLN A 146 11.18 -4.40 -10.10
C GLN A 146 12.21 -3.66 -10.96
N GLY A 147 11.91 -2.43 -11.35
CA GLY A 147 12.69 -1.65 -12.30
C GLY A 147 13.71 -0.72 -11.66
N ALA A 148 13.32 0.07 -10.67
CA ALA A 148 14.19 1.13 -10.13
C ALA A 148 14.99 0.65 -8.92
N LEU A 149 14.33 0.16 -7.88
CA LEU A 149 15.00 -0.25 -6.64
C LEU A 149 15.99 -1.37 -6.87
N ASN A 150 15.59 -2.41 -7.60
CA ASN A 150 16.49 -3.51 -7.92
C ASN A 150 17.71 -3.08 -8.73
N ASN A 151 17.63 -1.99 -9.50
CA ASN A 151 18.81 -1.43 -10.17
C ASN A 151 19.71 -0.68 -9.17
N LEU A 152 19.15 0.09 -8.24
CA LEU A 152 19.91 0.74 -7.17
C LEU A 152 20.60 -0.29 -6.26
N LEU A 153 19.88 -1.32 -5.83
CA LEU A 153 20.44 -2.41 -5.01
C LEU A 153 21.64 -3.06 -5.70
N LYS A 154 21.54 -3.35 -7.00
CA LYS A 154 22.65 -3.93 -7.78
C LYS A 154 23.86 -3.01 -7.83
N LEU A 155 23.66 -1.70 -7.99
CA LEU A 155 24.76 -0.71 -8.01
C LEU A 155 25.49 -0.69 -6.65
N ASP A 156 24.77 -0.93 -5.56
CA ASP A 156 25.31 -1.01 -4.21
C ASP A 156 25.79 -2.42 -3.81
N GLY A 157 25.87 -3.35 -4.76
CA GLY A 157 26.34 -4.72 -4.54
C GLY A 157 25.35 -5.64 -3.82
N LEU A 158 24.09 -5.22 -3.65
CA LEU A 158 23.03 -5.98 -3.00
C LEU A 158 22.24 -6.81 -4.01
N ALA A 159 21.87 -8.04 -3.61
CA ALA A 159 21.02 -8.90 -4.42
C ALA A 159 19.60 -8.28 -4.57
N PRO A 160 19.00 -8.38 -5.77
CA PRO A 160 17.65 -7.86 -6.01
C PRO A 160 16.61 -8.55 -5.12
N VAL A 161 15.50 -7.87 -4.91
CA VAL A 161 14.34 -8.35 -4.17
C VAL A 161 13.14 -8.54 -5.07
N GLN A 162 12.15 -9.24 -4.55
CA GLN A 162 10.85 -9.44 -5.17
C GLN A 162 9.78 -8.97 -4.22
N LEU A 163 8.76 -8.30 -4.73
CA LEU A 163 7.63 -7.79 -3.95
C LEU A 163 6.36 -8.55 -4.35
N ARG A 164 5.46 -8.74 -3.40
CA ARG A 164 4.09 -9.21 -3.64
C ARG A 164 3.11 -8.32 -2.89
N ALA A 165 1.86 -8.32 -3.33
CA ALA A 165 0.84 -7.45 -2.77
C ALA A 165 -0.48 -8.18 -2.55
N GLY A 166 -1.22 -7.73 -1.54
CA GLY A 166 -2.58 -8.18 -1.27
C GLY A 166 -3.45 -7.03 -0.84
N ALA A 167 -4.65 -6.95 -1.40
CA ALA A 167 -5.58 -5.87 -1.07
C ALA A 167 -7.02 -6.37 -0.87
N ASP A 168 -7.79 -5.60 -0.12
CA ASP A 168 -9.23 -5.81 0.05
C ASP A 168 -9.91 -4.49 0.45
N HIS A 169 -11.24 -4.44 0.47
CA HIS A 169 -11.99 -3.25 0.86
C HIS A 169 -13.10 -3.63 1.83
N GLY A 170 -13.28 -2.80 2.86
CA GLY A 170 -14.40 -2.90 3.78
C GLY A 170 -14.13 -2.22 5.11
N ARG A 171 -14.98 -2.53 6.08
CA ARG A 171 -14.92 -1.93 7.41
C ARG A 171 -13.62 -2.26 8.15
N LEU A 172 -13.01 -1.21 8.68
CA LEU A 172 -11.90 -1.22 9.61
C LEU A 172 -12.33 -0.57 10.91
N ASP A 173 -12.16 -1.29 12.02
CA ASP A 173 -12.31 -0.78 13.37
C ASP A 173 -10.92 -0.41 13.91
N PHE A 174 -10.79 0.83 14.37
CA PHE A 174 -9.59 1.38 14.98
C PHE A 174 -9.82 1.46 16.48
N GLU A 175 -8.94 0.87 17.28
CA GLU A 175 -9.08 0.86 18.74
C GLU A 175 -7.73 1.16 19.37
N ARG A 176 -7.69 2.09 20.33
CA ARG A 176 -6.47 2.25 21.14
C ARG A 176 -6.45 1.20 22.24
N THR A 177 -5.59 0.20 22.07
CA THR A 177 -5.41 -0.89 23.03
C THR A 177 -4.07 -0.75 23.76
N GLY A 178 -4.01 -1.23 24.99
CA GLY A 178 -2.80 -1.24 25.82
C GLY A 178 -3.07 -0.66 27.20
N ILE A 179 -2.04 -0.10 27.80
CA ILE A 179 -2.08 0.54 29.12
C ILE A 179 -1.52 1.96 29.04
N ALA A 180 -1.70 2.74 30.11
CA ALA A 180 -1.09 4.06 30.20
C ALA A 180 0.44 3.98 30.00
N GLY A 181 0.97 4.81 29.09
CA GLY A 181 2.40 4.81 28.74
C GLY A 181 2.84 3.71 27.76
N THR A 182 1.98 2.75 27.41
CA THR A 182 2.28 1.69 26.43
C THR A 182 0.99 1.29 25.72
N SER A 183 0.65 2.02 24.65
CA SER A 183 -0.55 1.78 23.86
C SER A 183 -0.34 2.13 22.39
N GLU A 184 -1.13 1.50 21.53
CA GLU A 184 -1.14 1.74 20.10
C GLU A 184 -2.57 1.71 19.57
N VAL A 185 -2.79 2.34 18.41
CA VAL A 185 -4.06 2.21 17.69
C VAL A 185 -3.98 0.96 16.84
N ASN A 186 -4.72 -0.06 17.24
CA ASN A 186 -4.86 -1.31 16.52
C ASN A 186 -5.95 -1.20 15.47
N VAL A 187 -5.73 -1.86 14.34
CA VAL A 187 -6.71 -1.95 13.25
C VAL A 187 -7.20 -3.38 13.17
N ILE A 188 -8.51 -3.54 13.30
CA ILE A 188 -9.20 -4.83 13.33
C ILE A 188 -10.26 -4.80 12.23
N GLY A 189 -10.32 -5.84 11.40
CA GLY A 189 -11.33 -5.91 10.37
C GLY A 189 -11.21 -7.17 9.53
N PHE A 190 -12.33 -7.64 8.98
CA PHE A 190 -12.29 -8.77 8.05
C PHE A 190 -11.47 -8.39 6.80
N ALA A 191 -11.69 -7.20 6.23
CA ALA A 191 -10.96 -6.72 5.06
C ALA A 191 -9.45 -6.64 5.32
N ALA A 192 -9.01 -6.06 6.45
CA ALA A 192 -7.58 -6.05 6.79
C ALA A 192 -6.98 -7.45 6.93
N ASN A 193 -7.66 -8.34 7.64
CA ASN A 193 -7.20 -9.72 7.81
C ASN A 193 -7.21 -10.51 6.48
N PHE A 194 -8.13 -10.20 5.57
CA PHE A 194 -8.24 -10.88 4.30
C PHE A 194 -7.24 -10.33 3.26
N ALA A 195 -6.99 -9.03 3.24
CA ALA A 195 -5.90 -8.41 2.46
C ALA A 195 -4.54 -9.04 2.81
N ALA A 196 -4.25 -9.26 4.09
CA ALA A 196 -3.04 -9.97 4.52
C ALA A 196 -3.00 -11.44 4.05
N LYS A 197 -4.16 -12.10 3.91
CA LYS A 197 -4.22 -13.47 3.34
C LYS A 197 -4.01 -13.44 1.83
N CYS A 198 -4.55 -12.44 1.14
CA CYS A 198 -4.31 -12.23 -0.28
C CYS A 198 -2.80 -12.05 -0.54
N GLU A 199 -2.12 -11.20 0.23
CA GLU A 199 -0.69 -10.95 0.12
C GLU A 199 0.12 -12.24 0.29
N LYS A 200 -0.20 -13.04 1.32
CA LYS A 200 0.46 -14.33 1.54
C LYS A 200 0.17 -15.38 0.46
N THR A 201 -0.94 -15.24 -0.25
CA THR A 201 -1.34 -16.15 -1.33
C THR A 201 -0.68 -15.76 -2.65
N ALA A 202 -0.39 -14.48 -2.84
CA ALA A 202 0.29 -13.95 -4.02
C ALA A 202 1.71 -14.52 -4.15
N ASN A 203 2.10 -14.87 -5.37
CA ASN A 203 3.50 -15.13 -5.69
C ASN A 203 4.26 -13.81 -5.89
N SER A 204 5.57 -13.91 -6.05
CA SER A 204 6.42 -12.78 -6.43
C SER A 204 5.88 -12.07 -7.67
N TRP A 205 5.75 -10.74 -7.60
CA TRP A 205 5.24 -9.86 -8.66
C TRP A 205 3.76 -10.04 -8.99
N GLU A 206 2.97 -10.55 -8.05
CA GLU A 206 1.52 -10.65 -8.15
C GLU A 206 0.83 -9.71 -7.14
N LEU A 207 -0.40 -9.33 -7.49
CA LEU A 207 -1.35 -8.64 -6.62
C LEU A 207 -2.62 -9.48 -6.56
N VAL A 208 -2.96 -9.98 -5.38
CA VAL A 208 -4.21 -10.71 -5.14
C VAL A 208 -5.20 -9.79 -4.42
N VAL A 209 -6.46 -9.79 -4.85
CA VAL A 209 -7.51 -8.93 -4.28
C VAL A 209 -8.70 -9.72 -3.75
N GLY A 210 -9.19 -9.34 -2.57
CA GLY A 210 -10.41 -9.88 -1.98
C GLY A 210 -11.68 -9.40 -2.71
N ALA A 211 -12.79 -10.12 -2.52
CA ALA A 211 -14.06 -9.81 -3.17
C ALA A 211 -14.57 -8.39 -2.87
N GLY A 212 -14.32 -7.86 -1.66
CA GLY A 212 -14.81 -6.54 -1.26
C GLY A 212 -14.22 -5.43 -2.12
N LEU A 213 -12.92 -5.54 -2.44
CA LEU A 213 -12.27 -4.64 -3.40
C LEU A 213 -12.63 -5.01 -4.84
N ALA A 214 -12.65 -6.30 -5.17
CA ALA A 214 -12.94 -6.77 -6.53
C ALA A 214 -14.33 -6.33 -7.03
N ASP A 215 -15.33 -6.27 -6.14
CA ASP A 215 -16.69 -5.84 -6.46
C ASP A 215 -16.73 -4.38 -6.91
N LEU A 216 -15.85 -3.54 -6.36
CA LEU A 216 -15.73 -2.11 -6.66
C LEU A 216 -14.96 -1.81 -7.95
N ILE A 217 -14.23 -2.77 -8.52
CA ILE A 217 -13.52 -2.59 -9.79
C ILE A 217 -14.52 -2.68 -10.96
N PRO A 218 -14.75 -1.62 -11.75
CA PRO A 218 -15.69 -1.66 -12.86
C PRO A 218 -15.23 -2.60 -13.99
N ASP A 219 -13.95 -2.54 -14.35
CA ASP A 219 -13.39 -3.41 -15.39
C ASP A 219 -13.02 -4.79 -14.83
N LYS A 220 -13.96 -5.73 -14.92
CA LYS A 220 -13.76 -7.11 -14.50
C LYS A 220 -12.74 -7.87 -15.34
N SER A 221 -12.29 -7.37 -16.49
CA SER A 221 -11.24 -8.02 -17.29
C SER A 221 -9.86 -7.98 -16.62
N LEU A 222 -9.70 -7.12 -15.62
CA LEU A 222 -8.51 -7.02 -14.77
C LEU A 222 -8.46 -8.13 -13.71
N LEU A 223 -9.55 -8.87 -13.51
CA LEU A 223 -9.66 -9.93 -12.52
C LEU A 223 -9.56 -11.30 -13.19
N VAL A 224 -8.73 -12.16 -12.61
CA VAL A 224 -8.59 -13.56 -12.99
C VAL A 224 -8.93 -14.41 -11.78
N GLU A 225 -9.70 -15.49 -11.98
CA GLU A 225 -10.01 -16.42 -10.90
C GLU A 225 -8.73 -17.03 -10.35
N HIS A 226 -8.51 -16.84 -9.04
CA HIS A 226 -7.37 -17.44 -8.37
C HIS A 226 -7.65 -18.92 -8.09
N SER A 227 -6.70 -19.81 -8.38
CA SER A 227 -6.85 -21.28 -8.23
C SER A 227 -7.31 -21.74 -6.83
N ASN A 228 -6.82 -21.07 -5.77
CA ASN A 228 -7.20 -21.32 -4.37
C ASN A 228 -8.52 -20.65 -3.91
N SER A 229 -9.24 -19.98 -4.80
CA SER A 229 -10.50 -19.26 -4.52
C SER A 229 -11.73 -20.17 -4.70
N PRO A 230 -12.81 -20.00 -3.91
CA PRO A 230 -12.97 -19.07 -2.79
C PRO A 230 -12.44 -19.65 -1.47
N LYS A 231 -12.11 -18.76 -0.52
CA LYS A 231 -11.82 -19.15 0.85
C LYS A 231 -13.09 -19.60 1.56
N VAL A 232 -13.06 -20.76 2.19
CA VAL A 232 -14.18 -21.31 2.97
C VAL A 232 -13.96 -21.06 4.47
N TYR A 233 -15.01 -20.59 5.14
CA TYR A 233 -15.11 -20.48 6.61
C TYR A 233 -16.26 -21.33 7.12
N GLN A 234 -16.05 -22.04 8.22
CA GLN A 234 -17.06 -22.90 8.83
C GLN A 234 -17.16 -22.62 10.33
N ARG A 235 -18.40 -22.48 10.81
CA ARG A 235 -18.73 -22.33 12.23
C ARG A 235 -20.18 -22.74 12.45
N ASP A 236 -20.47 -23.46 13.54
CA ASP A 236 -21.82 -23.82 13.96
C ASP A 236 -22.67 -24.43 12.83
N TYR A 237 -22.07 -25.38 12.08
CA TYR A 237 -22.65 -26.04 10.88
C TYR A 237 -22.99 -25.11 9.70
N GLN A 238 -22.66 -23.82 9.79
CA GLN A 238 -22.78 -22.87 8.69
C GLN A 238 -21.47 -22.77 7.91
N LYS A 239 -21.59 -22.74 6.59
CA LYS A 239 -20.47 -22.52 5.66
C LYS A 239 -20.63 -21.15 5.01
N LYS A 240 -19.61 -20.31 5.09
CA LYS A 240 -19.49 -19.05 4.34
C LYS A 240 -18.28 -19.12 3.42
N THR A 241 -18.36 -18.46 2.27
CA THR A 241 -17.26 -18.38 1.30
C THR A 241 -16.93 -16.93 1.00
N TYR A 242 -15.66 -16.66 0.70
CA TYR A 242 -15.20 -15.35 0.28
C TYR A 242 -14.27 -15.50 -0.92
N ALA A 243 -14.68 -14.93 -2.06
CA ALA A 243 -13.91 -14.99 -3.29
C ALA A 243 -12.72 -14.03 -3.24
N PHE A 244 -11.72 -14.35 -4.04
CA PHE A 244 -10.54 -13.51 -4.29
C PHE A 244 -9.95 -13.86 -5.65
N TYR A 245 -9.15 -12.94 -6.19
CA TYR A 245 -8.77 -12.93 -7.60
C TYR A 245 -7.33 -12.48 -7.75
N ASP A 246 -6.66 -12.98 -8.78
CA ASP A 246 -5.44 -12.40 -9.30
C ASP A 246 -5.78 -11.12 -10.05
N PHE A 247 -5.12 -10.02 -9.71
CA PHE A 247 -5.31 -8.73 -10.36
C PHE A 247 -4.20 -8.46 -11.37
N ARG A 248 -4.59 -8.10 -12.61
CA ARG A 248 -3.67 -7.79 -13.72
C ARG A 248 -3.07 -6.39 -13.57
N TRP A 249 -2.29 -6.16 -12.51
CA TRP A 249 -1.73 -4.84 -12.18
C TRP A 249 -0.88 -4.23 -13.30
N ARG A 250 -0.22 -5.05 -14.12
CA ARG A 250 0.57 -4.57 -15.27
C ARG A 250 -0.27 -3.83 -16.31
N SER A 251 -1.56 -4.13 -16.40
CA SER A 251 -2.49 -3.43 -17.29
C SER A 251 -2.71 -1.96 -16.88
N LEU A 252 -2.36 -1.58 -15.65
CA LEU A 252 -2.44 -0.18 -15.18
C LEU A 252 -1.20 0.65 -15.56
N LEU A 253 -0.07 0.00 -15.89
CA LEU A 253 1.21 0.69 -16.04
C LEU A 253 1.28 1.71 -17.20
N PRO A 254 0.72 1.47 -18.39
CA PRO A 254 0.79 2.44 -19.48
C PRO A 254 0.22 3.82 -19.09
N GLU A 255 -0.83 3.83 -18.29
CA GLU A 255 -1.47 5.07 -17.80
C GLU A 255 -0.73 5.69 -16.62
N LEU A 256 -0.06 4.87 -15.78
CA LEU A 256 0.79 5.33 -14.69
C LEU A 256 2.12 5.95 -15.19
N GLN A 257 2.62 5.53 -16.36
CA GLN A 257 3.88 5.99 -16.93
C GLN A 257 3.83 7.43 -17.44
N GLY A 258 2.67 7.91 -17.93
CA GLY A 258 2.49 9.33 -18.28
C GLY A 258 2.70 10.27 -17.08
N THR A 259 2.69 9.74 -15.87
CA THR A 259 2.89 10.47 -14.61
C THR A 259 4.32 10.38 -14.09
N ARG A 260 5.17 9.46 -14.58
CA ARG A 260 6.60 9.41 -14.20
C ARG A 260 7.34 10.69 -14.57
N GLU A 261 6.94 11.31 -15.68
CA GLU A 261 7.48 12.60 -16.15
C GLU A 261 6.95 13.78 -15.32
N ASP A 262 5.68 13.73 -14.88
CA ASP A 262 5.10 14.70 -13.93
C ASP A 262 5.65 14.53 -12.48
N LEU A 263 6.10 13.31 -12.14
CA LEU A 263 6.66 12.91 -10.84
C LEU A 263 8.19 12.98 -10.78
N ALA A 264 8.85 13.48 -11.84
CA ALA A 264 10.31 13.40 -12.05
C ALA A 264 11.20 14.13 -11.02
N GLY A 265 10.70 14.48 -9.84
CA GLY A 265 11.47 15.10 -8.77
C GLY A 265 11.80 14.22 -7.55
N ALA A 266 10.95 13.26 -7.15
CA ALA A 266 10.91 12.89 -5.73
C ALA A 266 10.93 11.40 -5.30
N PRO A 267 10.23 10.44 -5.94
CA PRO A 267 9.90 9.19 -5.23
C PRO A 267 11.07 8.20 -5.05
N ILE A 268 12.19 8.41 -5.73
CA ILE A 268 13.40 7.58 -5.57
C ILE A 268 14.61 8.41 -5.13
N SER A 269 14.59 9.74 -5.33
CA SER A 269 15.69 10.63 -4.95
C SER A 269 15.88 10.74 -3.43
N ARG A 270 14.87 10.32 -2.65
CA ARG A 270 14.88 10.28 -1.18
C ARG A 270 15.26 8.92 -0.60
N VAL A 271 15.22 7.85 -1.39
CA VAL A 271 15.68 6.52 -0.97
C VAL A 271 17.21 6.54 -0.89
N ARG A 272 17.75 6.78 0.32
CA ARG A 272 19.19 6.66 0.59
C ARG A 272 19.48 5.28 1.18
N ILE A 273 20.36 4.53 0.50
CA ILE A 273 20.85 3.20 0.95
C ILE A 273 22.07 3.36 1.89
N LEU A 274 22.43 4.61 2.26
CA LEU A 274 23.52 4.94 3.19
C LEU A 274 23.13 4.74 4.66
#